data_AF-A0A7D4ARF8-F1
#
_entry.id   AF-A0A7D4ARF8-F1
#
_cell.length_a   1.000
_cell.length_b   1.000
_cell.length_c   1.000
_cell.angle_alpha   90.00
_cell.angle_beta   90.00
_cell.angle_gamma   90.00
#
_symmetry.space_group_name_H-M   'P 1'
#
loop_
_entity.id
_entity.type
_entity.pdbx_description
1 polymer ?
#
loop_
_entity_poly.entity_id
_entity_poly.type
_entity_poly.pdbx_seq_one_letter_code
_entity_poly.pdbx_strand_id
1 'polypeptide(L)'
;MRTGRGLKPATARLLRLPATPADRCGQPATAADAHIDWACGVGLATTSQGLAQWQWGDNGNFKGFFMTLPGRQESLLLFTNSSNGPQLVDEVLRLFFGPGQYWATQWLAD
;
A
#
# COMPACT_ATOMS: atom_id res chain seq x y z
N MET A 1 -5.73 -6.33 21.05
CA MET A 1 -5.72 -6.80 19.65
C MET A 1 -6.97 -6.29 18.96
N ARG A 2 -6.86 -5.54 17.85
CA ARG A 2 -8.03 -5.13 17.07
C ARG A 2 -8.46 -6.29 16.18
N THR A 3 -9.53 -6.98 16.55
CA THR A 3 -10.17 -7.98 15.69
C THR A 3 -11.00 -7.21 14.66
N GLY A 4 -10.53 -7.14 13.40
CA GLY A 4 -11.29 -6.50 12.33
C GLY A 4 -12.72 -7.06 12.27
N ARG A 5 -13.74 -6.21 12.40
CA ARG A 5 -15.16 -6.58 12.39
C ARG A 5 -15.83 -5.94 11.18
N GLY A 6 -16.91 -6.54 10.70
CA GLY A 6 -17.75 -6.01 9.61
C GLY A 6 -17.73 -6.84 8.33
N LEU A 7 -16.59 -7.45 7.99
CA LEU A 7 -16.49 -8.36 6.84
C LEU A 7 -16.67 -9.82 7.27
N LYS A 8 -17.32 -10.62 6.43
CA LYS A 8 -17.28 -12.09 6.56
C LYS A 8 -15.82 -12.56 6.42
N PRO A 9 -15.39 -13.62 7.13
CA PRO A 9 -14.01 -14.12 7.03
C PRO A 9 -13.56 -14.42 5.60
N ALA A 10 -14.45 -14.98 4.78
CA ALA A 10 -14.19 -15.23 3.36
C ALA A 10 -13.89 -13.93 2.58
N THR A 11 -14.66 -12.86 2.81
CA THR A 11 -14.44 -11.56 2.18
C THR A 11 -13.15 -10.90 2.66
N ALA A 12 -12.87 -10.94 3.97
CA ALA A 12 -11.62 -10.42 4.53
C ALA A 12 -10.38 -11.17 4.02
N ARG A 13 -10.54 -12.41 3.54
CA ARG A 13 -9.46 -13.18 2.90
C ARG A 13 -9.14 -12.63 1.51
N LEU A 14 -10.13 -12.13 0.75
CA LEU A 14 -9.92 -11.58 -0.59
C LEU A 14 -9.06 -10.31 -0.61
N LEU A 15 -8.98 -9.58 0.51
CA LEU A 15 -8.12 -8.41 0.66
C LEU A 15 -6.64 -8.78 0.89
N ARG A 16 -6.33 -10.05 1.15
CA ARG A 16 -4.99 -10.53 1.55
C ARG A 16 -4.37 -11.53 0.58
N LEU A 17 -5.15 -11.99 -0.40
CA LEU A 17 -4.67 -12.95 -1.39
C LEU A 17 -4.35 -12.21 -2.69
N PRO A 18 -3.16 -12.46 -3.28
CA PRO A 18 -2.85 -11.92 -4.60
C PRO A 18 -3.84 -12.48 -5.62
N ALA A 19 -4.39 -11.60 -6.44
CA ALA A 19 -5.30 -11.91 -7.53
C ALA A 19 -4.63 -11.71 -8.89
N THR A 20 -3.81 -10.65 -9.03
CA THR A 20 -3.04 -10.36 -10.25
C THR A 20 -1.69 -9.72 -9.90
N PRO A 21 -0.65 -9.88 -10.74
CA PRO A 21 0.59 -9.11 -10.60
C PRO A 21 0.35 -7.62 -10.89
N ALA A 22 1.31 -6.75 -10.54
CA ALA A 22 1.31 -5.32 -10.86
C ALA A 22 1.68 -4.99 -12.32
N ASP A 23 1.19 -5.79 -13.28
CA ASP A 23 1.42 -5.53 -14.70
C ASP A 23 0.65 -4.29 -15.17
N ARG A 24 1.40 -3.30 -15.69
CA ARG A 24 0.86 -2.10 -16.31
C ARG A 24 0.74 -2.35 -17.81
N CYS A 25 -0.47 -2.68 -18.27
CA CYS A 25 -0.71 -2.99 -19.69
C CYS A 25 -0.08 -1.93 -20.62
N GLY A 26 0.83 -2.37 -21.48
CA GLY A 26 1.50 -1.52 -22.47
C GLY A 26 2.70 -0.72 -21.94
N GLN A 27 3.11 -0.93 -20.68
CA GLN A 27 4.33 -0.38 -20.10
C GLN A 27 5.37 -1.47 -19.86
N PRO A 28 6.67 -1.18 -20.01
CA PRO A 28 7.72 -2.10 -19.58
C PRO A 28 7.64 -2.34 -18.07
N ALA A 29 7.95 -3.58 -17.66
CA ALA A 29 8.04 -3.91 -16.25
C ALA A 29 9.17 -3.13 -15.56
N THR A 30 8.91 -2.62 -14.35
CA THR A 30 9.90 -1.97 -13.51
C THR A 30 10.41 -2.92 -12.42
N ALA A 31 11.47 -2.50 -11.71
CA ALA A 31 11.96 -3.28 -10.57
C ALA A 31 10.91 -3.38 -9.45
N ALA A 32 10.05 -2.36 -9.30
CA ALA A 32 9.02 -2.35 -8.27
C ALA A 32 7.89 -3.36 -8.56
N ASP A 33 7.57 -3.63 -9.83
CA ASP A 33 6.50 -4.55 -10.23
C ASP A 33 6.69 -5.96 -9.64
N ALA A 34 7.93 -6.43 -9.53
CA ALA A 34 8.25 -7.74 -8.94
C ALA A 34 7.92 -7.86 -7.45
N HIS A 35 7.60 -6.75 -6.79
CA HIS A 35 7.31 -6.68 -5.36
C HIS A 35 5.87 -6.27 -5.04
N ILE A 36 5.04 -6.04 -6.08
CA ILE A 36 3.67 -5.62 -5.94
C ILE A 36 2.74 -6.64 -6.60
N ASP A 37 1.76 -7.11 -5.82
CA ASP A 37 0.59 -7.81 -6.32
C ASP A 37 -0.67 -6.99 -6.01
N TRP A 38 -1.75 -7.28 -6.73
CA TRP A 38 -3.08 -6.74 -6.46
C TRP A 38 -3.99 -7.81 -5.88
N ALA A 39 -4.57 -7.52 -4.72
CA ALA A 39 -5.69 -8.26 -4.17
C ALA A 39 -7.02 -7.59 -4.58
N CYS A 40 -8.14 -7.99 -3.99
CA CYS A 40 -9.43 -7.37 -4.28
C CYS A 40 -9.48 -5.91 -3.77
N GLY A 41 -9.14 -4.95 -4.64
CA GLY A 41 -9.23 -3.52 -4.38
C GLY A 41 -8.12 -2.92 -3.50
N VAL A 42 -7.09 -3.69 -3.15
CA VAL A 42 -5.94 -3.24 -2.36
C VAL A 42 -4.64 -3.80 -2.93
N GLY A 43 -3.57 -3.02 -2.87
CA GLY A 43 -2.24 -3.45 -3.23
C GLY A 43 -1.61 -4.28 -2.12
N LEU A 44 -0.83 -5.28 -2.50
CA LEU A 44 0.03 -6.07 -1.63
C LEU A 44 1.48 -5.72 -1.99
N ALA A 45 2.22 -5.16 -1.04
CA ALA A 45 3.63 -4.82 -1.23
C ALA A 45 4.48 -5.65 -0.29
N THR A 46 5.48 -6.36 -0.83
CA THR A 46 6.53 -6.91 0.03
C THR A 46 7.29 -5.75 0.67
N THR A 47 7.68 -5.88 1.94
CA THR A 47 8.57 -4.92 2.59
C THR A 47 9.56 -5.67 3.47
N SER A 48 10.62 -5.00 3.90
CA SER A 48 11.53 -5.55 4.92
C SER A 48 10.85 -5.80 6.28
N GLN A 49 9.65 -5.23 6.50
CA GLN A 49 8.85 -5.36 7.71
C GLN A 49 7.72 -6.40 7.57
N GLY A 50 7.65 -7.10 6.44
CA GLY A 50 6.60 -8.08 6.10
C GLY A 50 5.68 -7.63 4.97
N LEU A 51 4.66 -8.43 4.69
CA LEU A 51 3.68 -8.12 3.63
C LEU A 51 2.77 -6.96 4.07
N ALA A 52 2.85 -5.85 3.35
CA ALA A 52 2.01 -4.68 3.56
C ALA A 52 0.77 -4.72 2.67
N GLN A 53 -0.36 -4.23 3.19
CA GLN A 53 -1.52 -3.89 2.37
C GLN A 53 -1.60 -2.38 2.25
N TRP A 54 -1.82 -1.87 1.04
CA TRP A 54 -1.79 -0.43 0.79
C TRP A 54 -2.80 -0.02 -0.27
N GLN A 55 -3.13 1.26 -0.28
CA GLN A 55 -3.72 1.89 -1.45
C GLN A 55 -3.47 3.40 -1.46
N TRP A 56 -3.55 4.00 -2.64
CA TRP A 56 -3.52 5.45 -2.82
C TRP A 56 -4.80 5.98 -3.48
N GLY A 57 -4.99 7.29 -3.40
CA GLY A 57 -6.06 7.99 -4.09
C GLY A 57 -5.61 9.39 -4.50
N ASP A 58 -6.00 9.79 -5.70
CA ASP A 58 -5.76 11.11 -6.26
C ASP A 58 -7.10 11.77 -6.61
N ASN A 59 -7.41 12.88 -5.94
CA ASN A 59 -8.52 13.76 -6.27
C ASN A 59 -8.04 15.22 -6.32
N GLY A 60 -7.08 15.49 -7.22
CA GLY A 60 -6.54 16.83 -7.46
C GLY A 60 -5.71 17.31 -6.27
N ASN A 61 -6.22 18.28 -5.52
CA ASN A 61 -5.54 18.76 -4.31
C ASN A 61 -5.73 17.82 -3.11
N PHE A 62 -6.63 16.84 -3.17
CA PHE A 62 -6.80 15.87 -2.10
C PHE A 62 -6.09 14.58 -2.46
N LYS A 63 -5.19 14.12 -1.59
CA LYS A 63 -4.50 12.84 -1.73
C LYS A 63 -4.79 11.96 -0.54
N GLY A 64 -4.94 10.67 -0.81
CA GLY A 64 -5.08 9.63 0.20
C GLY A 64 -3.99 8.59 0.02
N PHE A 65 -3.45 8.11 1.14
CA PHE A 65 -2.59 6.95 1.16
C PHE A 65 -2.82 6.18 2.45
N PHE A 66 -2.88 4.86 2.37
CA PHE A 66 -2.80 4.02 3.55
C PHE A 66 -1.80 2.89 3.35
N MET A 67 -1.20 2.47 4.46
CA MET A 67 -0.45 1.22 4.54
C MET A 67 -0.73 0.54 5.87
N THR A 68 -0.90 -0.77 5.83
CA THR A 68 -1.02 -1.61 7.02
C THR A 68 0.02 -2.72 6.96
N LEU A 69 0.58 -3.06 8.13
CA LEU A 69 1.43 -4.23 8.34
C LEU A 69 0.69 -5.15 9.31
N PRO A 70 -0.18 -6.07 8.80
CA PRO A 70 -1.04 -6.87 9.67
C PRO A 70 -0.27 -7.72 10.68
N GLY A 71 0.90 -8.24 10.29
CA GLY A 71 1.78 -9.01 11.18
C GLY A 71 2.32 -8.20 12.36
N ARG A 72 2.44 -6.88 12.20
CA ARG A 72 2.88 -5.94 13.24
C ARG A 72 1.71 -5.27 13.98
N GLN A 73 0.48 -5.48 13.51
CA GLN A 73 -0.73 -4.80 14.01
C GLN A 73 -0.66 -3.26 13.92
N GLU A 74 0.12 -2.75 12.97
CA GLU A 74 0.33 -1.33 12.76
C GLU A 74 -0.38 -0.89 11.46
N SER A 75 -0.92 0.32 11.46
CA SER A 75 -1.65 0.88 10.32
C SER A 75 -1.48 2.38 10.30
N LEU A 76 -1.21 2.91 9.11
CA LEU A 76 -0.98 4.31 8.85
C LEU A 76 -1.95 4.77 7.74
N LEU A 77 -2.59 5.91 7.98
CA LEU A 77 -3.52 6.54 7.04
C LEU A 77 -3.15 8.02 6.93
N LEU A 78 -2.88 8.48 5.72
CA LEU A 78 -2.53 9.85 5.40
C LEU A 78 -3.59 10.44 4.48
N PHE A 79 -4.09 11.60 4.85
CA PHE A 79 -4.85 12.47 3.97
C PHE A 79 -4.18 13.83 3.92
N THR A 80 -4.06 14.37 2.71
CA THR A 80 -3.48 15.70 2.48
C THR A 80 -4.41 16.52 1.60
N ASN A 81 -4.34 17.84 1.72
CA ASN A 81 -5.12 18.82 0.96
C ASN A 81 -4.26 19.67 0.01
N SER A 82 -3.12 19.12 -0.43
CA SER A 82 -2.27 19.68 -1.48
C SER A 82 -1.94 18.62 -2.53
N SER A 83 -1.75 19.06 -3.79
CA SER A 83 -1.21 18.23 -4.87
C SER A 83 0.18 17.66 -4.53
N ASN A 84 0.93 18.33 -3.65
CA ASN A 84 2.26 17.90 -3.18
C ASN A 84 2.20 16.83 -2.08
N GLY A 85 1.01 16.43 -1.62
CA GLY A 85 0.81 15.40 -0.60
C GLY A 85 1.64 14.11 -0.75
N PRO A 86 1.85 13.54 -1.95
CA PRO A 86 2.57 12.29 -2.11
C PRO A 86 4.04 12.38 -1.71
N GLN A 87 4.64 13.58 -1.74
CA GLN A 87 6.05 13.81 -1.39
C GLN A 87 6.36 13.47 0.08
N LEU A 88 5.33 13.49 0.94
CA LEU A 88 5.47 13.22 2.38
C LEU A 88 5.39 11.72 2.71
N VAL A 89 4.87 10.89 1.79
CA VAL A 89 4.48 9.52 2.12
C VAL A 89 5.68 8.66 2.54
N ASP A 90 6.80 8.71 1.81
CA ASP A 90 7.98 7.90 2.14
C ASP A 90 8.61 8.30 3.48
N GLU A 91 8.67 9.60 3.77
CA GLU A 91 9.21 10.13 5.03
C GLU A 91 8.34 9.67 6.22
N VAL A 92 7.02 9.82 6.11
CA VAL A 92 6.10 9.40 7.19
C VAL A 92 6.11 7.89 7.39
N LEU A 93 6.20 7.10 6.31
CA LEU A 93 6.36 5.65 6.41
C LEU A 93 7.60 5.26 7.20
N ARG A 94 8.76 5.87 6.90
CA ARG A 94 10.01 5.61 7.61
C ARG A 94 9.97 6.08 9.06
N LEU A 95 9.31 7.21 9.33
CA LEU A 95 9.15 7.71 10.69
C LEU A 95 8.27 6.80 11.54
N PHE A 96 7.19 6.26 10.97
CA PHE A 96 6.20 5.47 11.69
C PHE A 96 6.56 3.98 11.81
N PHE A 97 6.93 3.34 10.70
CA PHE A 97 7.25 1.91 10.64
C PHE A 97 8.76 1.62 10.81
N GLY A 98 9.60 2.65 10.80
CA GLY A 98 11.05 2.55 10.87
C GLY A 98 11.71 2.42 9.49
N PRO A 99 13.05 2.29 9.44
CA PRO A 99 13.76 2.10 8.19
C PRO A 99 13.30 0.80 7.51
N GLY A 100 13.15 0.87 6.19
CA GLY A 100 12.72 -0.28 5.40
C GLY A 100 12.60 0.03 3.92
N GLN A 101 12.31 -1.02 3.17
CA GLN A 101 12.02 -0.94 1.74
C GLN A 101 10.51 -0.93 1.52
N TYR A 102 9.99 0.21 1.09
CA TYR A 102 8.56 0.42 0.83
C TYR A 102 8.33 0.48 -0.68
N TRP A 103 8.18 -0.68 -1.32
CA TRP A 103 8.01 -0.77 -2.77
C TRP A 103 6.77 -0.05 -3.30
N ALA A 104 5.74 0.15 -2.47
CA ALA A 104 4.54 0.90 -2.81
C ALA A 104 4.83 2.35 -3.25
N THR A 105 5.72 3.06 -2.53
CA THR A 105 6.06 4.46 -2.87
C THR A 105 6.93 4.54 -4.12
N GLN A 106 7.80 3.55 -4.33
CA GLN A 106 8.63 3.46 -5.54
C GLN A 106 7.77 3.15 -6.77
N TRP A 107 6.86 2.18 -6.65
CA TRP A 107 5.92 1.84 -7.71
C TRP A 107 5.08 3.05 -8.13
N LEU A 108 4.64 3.90 -7.20
CA LEU A 108 3.89 5.12 -7.55
C LEU A 108 4.71 6.22 -8.22
N ALA A 109 6.04 6.18 -8.11
CA ALA A 109 6.93 7.17 -8.68
C ALA A 109 7.42 6.80 -10.10
N ASP A 110 7.36 5.51 -10.44
CA ASP A 110 7.59 4.98 -11.79
C ASP A 110 6.47 5.35 -12.77
#